data_AF-A0A2D4GFC1-F1
#
_entry.id   AF-A0A2D4GFC1-F1
#
_cell.length_a   1.000
_cell.length_b   1.000
_cell.length_c   1.000
_cell.angle_alpha   90.00
_cell.angle_beta   90.00
_cell.angle_gamma   90.00
#
_symmetry.space_group_name_H-M   'P 1'
#
loop_
_entity.id
_entity.type
_entity.pdbx_description
1 polymer ?
#
loop_
_entity_poly.entity_id
_entity_poly.type
_entity_poly.pdbx_seq_one_letter_code
_entity_poly.pdbx_strand_id
1 'polypeptide(L)'
;MMSPVTSEEQAPLEAVYTLQLIGFSAGAVGCILLPITVHHSDWRLWSIQKSSYYVDGVTRLGIWKICFPPKAMEADKYKLHCCHDFDLFEKFFPTEMKLGQISMFIGSLLAFWGLLFAFLIPWNSFFQKHLQTRWLAFIGGTFFVISSFCVFVPISWTVCSVFKNESITFPSSFHLPSRPFAQNIGGAVYLGYMSGILLFV
;
A
#
# COMPACT_ATOMS: atom_id res chain seq x y z
N MET A 1 -9.41 45.58 -18.62
CA MET A 1 -9.25 45.17 -20.04
C MET A 1 -8.48 43.86 -20.01
N MET A 2 -9.18 42.75 -20.15
CA MET A 2 -8.57 41.42 -20.25
C MET A 2 -8.22 41.25 -21.73
N SER A 3 -6.93 41.26 -22.06
CA SER A 3 -6.50 41.01 -23.43
C SER A 3 -7.01 39.63 -23.86
N PRO A 4 -7.58 39.50 -25.07
CA PRO A 4 -8.04 38.21 -25.56
C PRO A 4 -6.84 37.29 -25.74
N VAL A 5 -6.82 36.19 -24.98
CA VAL A 5 -5.85 35.10 -25.18
C VAL A 5 -6.07 34.57 -26.60
N THR A 6 -5.00 34.51 -27.38
CA THR A 6 -5.06 34.01 -28.77
C THR A 6 -5.24 32.49 -28.76
N SER A 7 -5.98 31.95 -29.74
CA SER A 7 -6.32 30.52 -29.81
C SER A 7 -5.12 29.57 -29.82
N GLU A 8 -3.93 30.07 -30.19
CA GLU A 8 -2.67 29.32 -30.23
C GLU A 8 -2.05 29.12 -28.83
N GLU A 9 -2.27 30.05 -27.89
CA GLU A 9 -1.78 29.99 -26.51
C GLU A 9 -2.74 29.22 -25.57
N GLN A 10 -3.98 29.03 -26.00
CA GLN A 10 -5.04 28.39 -25.22
C GLN A 10 -4.92 26.86 -25.18
N ALA A 11 -4.51 26.23 -26.30
CA ALA A 11 -4.30 24.79 -26.39
C ALA A 11 -3.24 24.21 -25.41
N PRO A 12 -2.04 24.81 -25.25
CA PRO A 12 -1.06 24.31 -24.30
C PRO A 12 -1.46 24.50 -22.83
N LEU A 13 -2.27 25.53 -22.54
CA LEU A 13 -2.73 25.81 -21.18
C LEU A 13 -3.77 24.78 -20.70
N GLU A 14 -4.76 24.46 -21.54
CA GLU A 14 -5.77 23.42 -21.25
C GLU A 14 -5.14 22.04 -21.03
N ALA A 15 -4.10 21.72 -21.80
CA ALA A 15 -3.34 20.47 -21.65
C ALA A 15 -2.65 20.38 -20.28
N VAL A 16 -2.04 21.46 -19.79
CA VAL A 16 -1.38 21.51 -18.48
C VAL A 16 -2.38 21.32 -17.34
N TYR A 17 -3.53 21.99 -17.40
CA TYR A 17 -4.58 21.83 -16.38
C TYR A 17 -5.17 20.42 -16.35
N THR A 18 -5.39 19.82 -17.52
CA THR A 18 -5.87 18.44 -17.63
C THR A 18 -4.87 17.46 -17.00
N LEU A 19 -3.58 17.61 -17.29
CA LEU A 19 -2.53 16.77 -16.69
C LEU A 19 -2.44 16.95 -15.17
N GLN A 20 -2.54 18.19 -14.67
CA GLN A 20 -2.55 18.45 -13.22
C GLN A 20 -3.77 17.82 -12.52
N LEU A 21 -4.94 17.87 -13.16
CA LEU A 21 -6.15 17.25 -12.62
C LEU A 21 -6.04 15.71 -12.61
N ILE A 22 -5.51 15.12 -13.68
CA ILE A 22 -5.25 13.68 -13.77
C ILE A 22 -4.29 13.26 -12.65
N GLY A 23 -3.13 13.92 -12.53
CA GLY A 23 -2.14 13.61 -11.49
C GLY A 23 -2.69 13.80 -10.08
N PHE A 24 -3.47 14.86 -9.83
CA PHE A 24 -4.15 15.05 -8.54
C PHE A 24 -5.13 13.91 -8.23
N SER A 25 -5.96 13.54 -9.21
CA SER A 25 -6.95 12.46 -9.03
C SER A 25 -6.28 11.09 -8.82
N ALA A 26 -5.23 10.79 -9.59
CA ALA A 26 -4.47 9.56 -9.46
C ALA A 26 -3.76 9.50 -8.11
N GLY A 27 -3.04 10.56 -7.73
CA GLY A 27 -2.38 10.67 -6.43
C GLY A 27 -3.33 10.56 -5.25
N ALA A 28 -4.54 11.16 -5.34
CA ALA A 28 -5.56 11.05 -4.30
C ALA A 28 -6.06 9.60 -4.14
N VAL A 29 -6.39 8.91 -5.23
CA VAL A 29 -6.80 7.50 -5.19
C VAL A 29 -5.68 6.61 -4.68
N GLY A 30 -4.44 6.82 -5.17
CA GLY A 30 -3.25 6.11 -4.71
C GLY A 30 -3.01 6.28 -3.21
N CYS A 31 -3.17 7.50 -2.69
CA CYS A 31 -3.04 7.84 -1.27
C CYS A 31 -4.09 7.14 -0.40
N ILE A 32 -5.30 6.87 -0.91
CA ILE A 32 -6.35 6.14 -0.20
C ILE A 32 -6.11 4.63 -0.25
N LEU A 33 -5.69 4.10 -1.40
CA LEU A 33 -5.41 2.67 -1.57
C LEU A 33 -4.21 2.20 -0.75
N LEU A 34 -3.24 3.07 -0.47
CA LEU A 34 -2.04 2.75 0.28
C LEU A 34 -2.35 2.27 1.71
N PRO A 35 -3.03 3.03 2.60
CA PRO A 35 -3.37 2.57 3.94
C PRO A 35 -4.31 1.35 3.93
N ILE A 36 -5.18 1.21 2.93
CA ILE A 36 -6.02 0.02 2.75
C ILE A 36 -5.13 -1.22 2.53
N THR A 37 -4.15 -1.11 1.63
CA THR A 37 -3.19 -2.17 1.35
C THR A 37 -2.39 -2.54 2.59
N VAL A 38 -1.89 -1.54 3.31
CA VAL A 38 -1.11 -1.71 4.53
C VAL A 38 -1.89 -2.48 5.59
N HIS A 39 -3.16 -2.11 5.83
CA HIS A 39 -3.99 -2.76 6.85
C HIS A 39 -4.55 -4.13 6.41
N HIS A 40 -4.49 -4.47 5.13
CA HIS A 40 -4.99 -5.75 4.63
C HIS A 40 -4.11 -6.92 5.09
N SER A 41 -4.72 -8.05 5.47
CA SER A 41 -4.02 -9.27 5.89
C SER A 41 -3.58 -10.18 4.73
N ASP A 42 -3.87 -9.80 3.48
CA ASP A 42 -3.73 -10.72 2.34
C ASP A 42 -2.50 -10.33 1.52
N TRP A 43 -1.33 -10.28 2.16
CA TRP A 43 -0.07 -10.05 1.46
C TRP A 43 0.54 -11.38 1.02
N ARG A 44 0.63 -12.32 1.96
CA ARG A 44 1.09 -13.69 1.72
C ARG A 44 0.04 -14.67 2.20
N LEU A 45 -0.29 -15.63 1.35
CA LEU A 45 -1.22 -16.69 1.66
C LEU A 45 -0.42 -17.96 1.90
N TRP A 46 -0.44 -18.46 3.13
CA TRP A 46 0.23 -19.70 3.52
C TRP A 46 -0.77 -20.83 3.59
N SER A 47 -0.61 -21.83 2.74
CA SER A 47 -1.39 -23.07 2.80
C SER A 47 -0.80 -23.98 3.87
N ILE A 48 -1.66 -24.43 4.79
CA ILE A 48 -1.30 -25.28 5.92
C ILE A 48 -2.13 -26.55 5.84
N GLN A 49 -1.45 -27.70 5.87
CA GLN A 49 -2.11 -29.00 5.95
C GLN A 49 -2.73 -29.21 7.33
N LYS A 50 -3.78 -30.04 7.38
CA LYS A 50 -4.47 -30.42 8.62
C LYS A 50 -3.46 -30.87 9.71
N SER A 51 -3.55 -30.24 10.88
CA SER A 51 -2.76 -30.57 12.06
C SER A 51 -3.68 -30.87 13.26
N SER A 52 -3.10 -31.18 14.42
CA SER A 52 -3.86 -31.34 15.66
C SER A 52 -4.54 -30.05 16.14
N TYR A 53 -4.05 -28.88 15.69
CA TYR A 53 -4.53 -27.56 16.12
C TYR A 53 -5.43 -26.89 15.07
N TYR A 54 -5.12 -27.03 13.78
CA TYR A 54 -5.82 -26.34 12.70
C TYR A 54 -6.42 -27.31 11.67
N VAL A 55 -7.58 -26.94 11.12
CA VAL A 55 -8.11 -27.59 9.91
C VAL A 55 -7.24 -27.21 8.72
N ASP A 56 -7.21 -28.06 7.69
CA ASP A 56 -6.63 -27.71 6.39
C ASP A 56 -7.18 -26.37 5.90
N GLY A 57 -6.30 -25.45 5.53
CA GLY A 57 -6.71 -24.08 5.26
C GLY A 57 -5.57 -23.13 4.91
N VAL A 58 -5.94 -21.86 4.74
CA VAL A 58 -5.01 -20.79 4.36
C VAL A 58 -4.88 -19.79 5.50
N THR A 59 -3.67 -19.62 6.00
CA THR A 59 -3.29 -18.52 6.89
C THR A 59 -2.96 -17.31 6.05
N ARG A 60 -3.56 -16.17 6.40
CA ARG A 60 -3.40 -14.89 5.70
C ARG A 60 -2.45 -14.03 6.49
N LEU A 61 -1.30 -13.71 5.91
CA LEU A 61 -0.27 -12.89 6.53
C LEU A 61 -0.30 -11.50 5.89
N GLY A 62 -0.56 -10.49 6.70
CA GLY A 62 -0.31 -9.09 6.36
C GLY A 62 0.92 -8.55 7.07
N ILE A 63 1.21 -7.27 6.83
CA ILE A 63 2.29 -6.55 7.50
C ILE A 63 1.96 -6.28 8.98
N TRP A 64 0.69 -6.02 9.29
CA TRP A 64 0.23 -5.57 10.61
C TRP A 64 -0.65 -6.57 11.35
N LYS A 65 -1.07 -7.65 10.68
CA LYS A 65 -1.88 -8.69 11.31
C LYS A 65 -1.76 -10.01 10.58
N ILE A 66 -2.00 -11.08 11.29
CA ILE A 66 -2.11 -12.44 10.75
C ILE A 66 -3.48 -13.00 11.10
N CYS A 67 -4.12 -13.65 10.14
CA CYS A 67 -5.41 -14.31 10.34
C CYS A 67 -5.28 -15.81 10.11
N PHE A 68 -5.73 -16.59 11.08
CA PHE A 68 -5.60 -18.04 11.09
C PHE A 68 -6.82 -18.73 10.45
N PRO A 69 -6.64 -19.95 9.93
CA PRO A 69 -7.76 -20.82 9.61
C PRO A 69 -8.53 -21.22 10.89
N PRO A 70 -9.79 -21.65 10.77
CA PRO A 70 -10.57 -22.15 11.90
C PRO A 70 -9.85 -23.29 12.63
N LYS A 71 -9.95 -23.30 13.97
CA LYS A 71 -9.34 -24.34 14.81
C LYS A 71 -10.06 -25.68 14.62
N ALA A 72 -9.30 -26.78 14.68
CA ALA A 72 -9.81 -28.12 14.39
C ALA A 72 -10.95 -28.58 15.32
N MET A 73 -10.92 -28.20 16.60
CA MET A 73 -11.96 -28.58 17.58
C MET A 73 -13.24 -27.74 17.49
N GLU A 74 -13.20 -26.61 16.78
CA GLU A 74 -14.23 -25.57 16.82
C GLU A 74 -14.87 -25.33 15.44
N ALA A 75 -14.24 -25.82 14.38
CA ALA A 75 -14.66 -25.64 12.98
C ALA A 75 -16.09 -26.13 12.69
N ASP A 76 -16.57 -27.16 13.40
CA ASP A 76 -17.91 -27.72 13.21
C ASP A 76 -19.03 -26.90 13.89
N LYS A 77 -18.68 -26.03 14.87
CA LYS A 77 -19.65 -25.19 15.58
C LYS A 77 -19.57 -23.71 15.21
N TYR A 78 -18.39 -23.19 14.87
CA TYR A 78 -18.20 -21.79 14.49
C TYR A 78 -17.00 -21.60 13.56
N LYS A 79 -17.22 -20.92 12.43
CA LYS A 79 -16.16 -20.46 11.52
C LYS A 79 -15.62 -19.10 11.97
N LEU A 80 -15.05 -19.01 13.17
CA LEU A 80 -14.41 -17.78 13.60
C LEU A 80 -12.97 -17.74 13.08
N HIS A 81 -12.68 -16.81 12.18
CA HIS A 81 -11.31 -16.49 11.81
C HIS A 81 -10.71 -15.61 12.90
N CYS A 82 -9.81 -16.16 13.71
CA CYS A 82 -9.04 -15.37 14.66
C CYS A 82 -7.96 -14.60 13.90
N CYS A 83 -7.91 -13.29 14.11
CA CYS A 83 -6.80 -12.45 13.67
C CYS A 83 -6.03 -11.96 14.88
N HIS A 84 -4.72 -11.89 14.76
CA HIS A 84 -3.83 -11.31 15.76
C HIS A 84 -3.09 -10.15 15.11
N ASP A 85 -3.23 -8.98 15.71
CA ASP A 85 -2.50 -7.78 15.28
C ASP A 85 -1.06 -7.86 15.78
N PHE A 86 -0.16 -7.31 15.00
CA PHE A 86 1.26 -7.26 15.28
C PHE A 86 1.66 -5.88 15.75
N ASP A 87 2.54 -5.84 16.74
CA ASP A 87 3.20 -4.61 17.15
C ASP A 87 4.30 -4.21 16.16
N LEU A 88 4.73 -2.95 16.27
CA LEU A 88 5.88 -2.44 15.52
C LEU A 88 7.16 -3.19 15.93
N PHE A 89 7.89 -3.70 14.95
CA PHE A 89 9.21 -4.33 15.14
C PHE A 89 9.24 -5.56 16.05
N GLU A 90 8.23 -6.41 15.93
CA GLU A 90 8.23 -7.71 16.58
C GLU A 90 9.54 -8.49 16.40
N LYS A 91 10.00 -9.16 17.46
CA LYS A 91 11.33 -9.79 17.48
C LYS A 91 11.47 -10.90 16.44
N PHE A 92 10.38 -11.63 16.17
CA PHE A 92 10.33 -12.75 15.24
C PHE A 92 10.16 -12.31 13.77
N PHE A 93 9.97 -11.02 13.50
CA PHE A 93 9.79 -10.55 12.13
C PHE A 93 11.10 -10.63 11.33
N PRO A 94 11.06 -11.21 10.12
CA PRO A 94 12.18 -11.15 9.22
C PRO A 94 12.43 -9.70 8.80
N THR A 95 13.66 -9.39 8.42
CA THR A 95 14.08 -8.03 8.04
C THR A 95 13.19 -7.42 6.96
N GLU A 96 12.71 -8.25 6.02
CA GLU A 96 11.77 -7.85 4.97
C GLU A 96 10.47 -7.23 5.50
N MET A 97 9.89 -7.79 6.58
CA MET A 97 8.63 -7.31 7.15
C MET A 97 8.83 -6.01 7.91
N LYS A 98 9.95 -5.89 8.64
CA LYS A 98 10.32 -4.65 9.36
C LYS A 98 10.57 -3.50 8.39
N LEU A 99 11.32 -3.75 7.33
CA LEU A 99 11.53 -2.77 6.26
C LEU A 99 10.22 -2.44 5.55
N GLY A 100 9.34 -3.43 5.37
CA GLY A 100 7.99 -3.22 4.84
C GLY A 100 7.13 -2.30 5.70
N GLN A 101 7.09 -2.51 7.01
CA GLN A 101 6.38 -1.62 7.95
C GLN A 101 6.88 -0.18 7.85
N ILE A 102 8.20 0.02 7.94
CA ILE A 102 8.81 1.36 7.85
C ILE A 102 8.51 2.00 6.50
N SER A 103 8.80 1.29 5.41
CA SER A 103 8.72 1.85 4.07
C SER A 103 7.29 2.22 3.69
N MET A 104 6.32 1.35 4.01
CA MET A 104 4.90 1.64 3.80
C MET A 104 4.40 2.79 4.67
N PHE A 105 4.86 2.89 5.92
CA PHE A 105 4.50 4.00 6.80
C PHE A 105 5.05 5.34 6.29
N ILE A 106 6.33 5.39 5.91
CA ILE A 106 6.96 6.57 5.32
C ILE A 106 6.25 6.94 4.00
N GLY A 107 6.00 5.96 3.14
CA GLY A 107 5.27 6.15 1.89
C GLY A 107 3.89 6.76 2.13
N SER A 108 3.15 6.30 3.14
CA SER A 108 1.83 6.85 3.48
C SER A 108 1.90 8.31 3.93
N LEU A 109 2.90 8.66 4.75
CA LEU A 109 3.12 10.05 5.15
C LEU A 109 3.47 10.93 3.95
N LEU A 110 4.37 10.48 3.08
CA LEU A 110 4.76 11.22 1.88
C LEU A 110 3.58 11.43 0.93
N ALA A 111 2.76 10.40 0.71
CA ALA A 111 1.54 10.52 -0.11
C ALA A 111 0.56 11.55 0.50
N PHE A 112 0.39 11.54 1.82
CA PHE A 112 -0.44 12.53 2.50
C PHE A 112 0.09 13.96 2.33
N TRP A 113 1.41 14.17 2.49
CA TRP A 113 2.04 15.47 2.22
C TRP A 113 1.88 15.89 0.76
N GLY A 114 2.08 14.98 -0.20
CA GLY A 114 1.86 15.22 -1.62
C GLY A 114 0.44 15.68 -1.91
N LEU A 115 -0.55 15.03 -1.30
CA LEU A 115 -1.96 15.38 -1.42
C LEU A 115 -2.27 16.76 -0.82
N LEU A 116 -1.70 17.11 0.34
CA LEU A 116 -1.85 18.44 0.94
C LEU A 116 -1.31 19.53 0.01
N PHE A 117 -0.11 19.36 -0.55
CA PHE A 117 0.46 20.33 -1.49
C PHE A 117 -0.37 20.44 -2.77
N ALA A 118 -0.87 19.32 -3.28
CA ALA A 118 -1.69 19.30 -4.47
C ALA A 118 -3.07 19.95 -4.24
N PHE A 119 -3.64 19.83 -3.04
CA PHE A 119 -4.89 20.49 -2.67
C PHE A 119 -4.75 22.03 -2.58
N LEU A 120 -3.57 22.54 -2.25
CA LEU A 120 -3.32 23.99 -2.18
C LEU A 120 -3.25 24.65 -3.57
N ILE A 121 -3.12 23.87 -4.65
CA ILE A 121 -3.05 24.36 -6.04
C ILE A 121 -4.34 25.11 -6.43
N PRO A 122 -5.54 24.49 -6.41
CA PRO A 122 -6.79 25.18 -6.74
C PRO A 122 -7.09 26.33 -5.76
N TRP A 123 -6.74 26.17 -4.47
CA TRP A 123 -6.89 27.23 -3.47
C TRP A 123 -6.08 28.49 -3.81
N ASN A 124 -4.81 28.34 -4.18
CA ASN A 124 -3.97 29.49 -4.55
C ASN A 124 -4.27 30.03 -5.96
N SER A 125 -4.81 29.21 -6.85
CA SER A 125 -5.30 29.65 -8.16
C SER A 125 -6.49 30.60 -8.02
N PHE A 126 -7.36 30.39 -7.04
CA PHE A 126 -8.45 31.32 -6.71
C PHE A 126 -7.94 32.72 -6.33
N PHE A 127 -6.78 32.80 -5.68
CA PHE A 127 -6.11 34.06 -5.30
C PHE A 127 -5.11 34.59 -6.34
N GLN A 128 -5.13 34.08 -7.58
CA GLN A 128 -4.27 34.50 -8.71
C GLN A 128 -2.74 34.42 -8.46
N LYS A 129 -2.29 33.51 -7.59
CA LYS A 129 -0.84 33.33 -7.28
C LYS A 129 -0.15 32.30 -8.19
N HIS A 130 -0.16 32.53 -9.50
CA HIS A 130 0.26 31.54 -10.52
C HIS A 130 1.68 30.97 -10.36
N LEU A 131 2.68 31.77 -9.97
CA LEU A 131 4.05 31.25 -9.78
C LEU A 131 4.11 30.24 -8.62
N GLN A 132 3.37 30.51 -7.53
CA GLN A 132 3.31 29.66 -6.35
C GLN A 132 2.63 28.32 -6.66
N THR A 133 1.63 28.32 -7.55
CA THR A 133 0.89 27.13 -8.00
C THR A 133 1.80 26.11 -8.71
N ARG A 134 2.73 26.56 -9.58
CA ARG A 134 3.63 25.66 -10.30
C ARG A 134 4.63 24.97 -9.37
N TRP A 135 5.20 25.70 -8.41
CA TRP A 135 6.10 25.12 -7.40
C TRP A 135 5.40 24.09 -6.52
N LEU A 136 4.17 24.37 -6.10
CA LEU A 136 3.36 23.42 -5.31
C LEU A 136 3.08 22.12 -6.08
N ALA A 137 2.78 22.21 -7.38
CA ALA A 137 2.61 21.02 -8.23
C ALA A 137 3.87 20.17 -8.32
N PHE A 138 5.04 20.79 -8.53
CA PHE A 138 6.31 20.08 -8.54
C PHE A 138 6.64 19.42 -7.20
N ILE A 139 6.45 20.14 -6.09
CA ILE A 139 6.70 19.61 -4.75
C ILE A 139 5.76 18.44 -4.44
N GLY A 140 4.46 18.62 -4.67
CA GLY A 140 3.44 17.58 -4.45
C GLY A 140 3.70 16.32 -5.28
N GLY A 141 4.00 16.48 -6.57
CA GLY A 141 4.36 15.38 -7.45
C GLY A 141 5.64 14.65 -7.00
N THR A 142 6.66 15.39 -6.55
CA THR A 142 7.89 14.77 -6.00
C THR A 142 7.58 13.90 -4.79
N PHE A 143 6.73 14.36 -3.88
CA PHE A 143 6.29 13.56 -2.73
C PHE A 143 5.55 12.28 -3.15
N PHE A 144 4.66 12.36 -4.14
CA PHE A 144 3.98 11.18 -4.68
C PHE A 144 4.94 10.18 -5.33
N VAL A 145 5.90 10.64 -6.14
CA VAL A 145 6.91 9.78 -6.77
C VAL A 145 7.79 9.08 -5.72
N ILE A 146 8.27 9.80 -4.71
CA ILE A 146 9.06 9.19 -3.63
C ILE A 146 8.20 8.17 -2.86
N SER A 147 6.95 8.50 -2.57
CA SER A 147 5.99 7.58 -1.94
C SER A 147 5.83 6.30 -2.75
N SER A 148 5.65 6.41 -4.07
CA SER A 148 5.52 5.27 -4.99
C SER A 148 6.71 4.30 -4.89
N PHE A 149 7.94 4.81 -4.86
CA PHE A 149 9.12 3.96 -4.65
C PHE A 149 9.11 3.26 -3.29
N CYS A 150 8.68 3.94 -2.22
CA CYS A 150 8.49 3.33 -0.90
C CYS A 150 7.43 2.21 -0.90
N VAL A 151 6.46 2.25 -1.81
CA VAL A 151 5.46 1.17 -1.98
C VAL A 151 6.03 0.00 -2.76
N PHE A 152 6.71 0.27 -3.88
CA PHE A 152 7.19 -0.79 -4.77
C PHE A 152 8.28 -1.68 -4.15
N VAL A 153 9.17 -1.12 -3.32
CA VAL A 153 10.24 -1.88 -2.67
C VAL A 153 9.71 -3.06 -1.83
N PRO A 154 8.86 -2.85 -0.82
CA PRO A 154 8.35 -3.95 0.01
C PRO A 154 7.38 -4.88 -0.72
N ILE A 155 6.61 -4.36 -1.69
CA ILE A 155 5.72 -5.19 -2.53
C ILE A 155 6.55 -6.16 -3.37
N SER A 156 7.59 -5.66 -4.05
CA SER A 156 8.47 -6.50 -4.87
C SER A 156 9.23 -7.51 -4.03
N TRP A 157 9.71 -7.11 -2.84
CA TRP A 157 10.35 -8.03 -1.91
C TRP A 157 9.40 -9.14 -1.46
N THR A 158 8.14 -8.81 -1.17
CA THR A 158 7.10 -9.79 -0.80
C THR A 158 6.88 -10.81 -1.91
N VAL A 159 6.78 -10.36 -3.16
CA VAL A 159 6.65 -11.25 -4.32
C VAL A 159 7.85 -12.18 -4.46
N CYS A 160 9.08 -11.64 -4.37
CA CYS A 160 10.31 -12.44 -4.41
C CYS A 160 10.37 -13.49 -3.28
N SER A 161 9.92 -13.13 -2.08
CA SER A 161 9.90 -13.99 -0.90
C SER A 161 8.91 -15.16 -1.06
N VAL A 162 7.72 -14.88 -1.62
CA VAL A 162 6.73 -15.90 -1.96
C VAL A 162 7.26 -16.87 -3.03
N PHE A 163 7.90 -16.36 -4.09
CA PHE A 163 8.49 -17.22 -5.13
C PHE A 163 9.63 -18.11 -4.60
N LYS A 164 10.38 -17.64 -3.61
CA LYS A 164 11.44 -18.42 -2.94
C LYS A 164 10.92 -19.34 -1.84
N ASN A 165 9.62 -19.29 -1.55
CA ASN A 165 8.98 -20.00 -0.44
C ASN A 165 9.70 -19.77 0.90
N GLU A 166 10.09 -18.52 1.16
CA GLU A 166 10.81 -18.12 2.37
C GLU A 166 9.94 -18.29 3.61
N SER A 167 10.51 -18.91 4.64
CA SER A 167 9.78 -19.24 5.87
C SER A 167 9.99 -18.21 6.96
N ILE A 168 8.95 -17.95 7.74
CA ILE A 168 8.97 -17.11 8.93
C ILE A 168 8.89 -17.99 10.17
N THR A 169 9.86 -17.85 11.08
CA THR A 169 9.88 -18.58 12.35
C THR A 169 8.94 -17.90 13.35
N PHE A 170 7.67 -18.30 13.33
CA PHE A 170 6.70 -17.84 14.31
C PHE A 170 6.98 -18.40 15.71
N PRO A 171 6.65 -17.66 16.78
CA PRO A 171 6.76 -18.18 18.13
C PRO A 171 5.79 -19.34 18.34
N SER A 172 6.13 -20.25 19.26
CA SER A 172 5.39 -21.49 19.51
C SER A 172 3.95 -21.28 19.96
N SER A 173 3.60 -20.10 20.49
CA SER A 173 2.24 -19.70 20.86
C SER A 173 1.27 -19.67 19.67
N PHE A 174 1.77 -19.54 18.43
CA PHE A 174 0.95 -19.46 17.23
C PHE A 174 0.58 -20.84 16.67
N HIS A 175 1.21 -21.92 17.17
CA HIS A 175 1.00 -23.30 16.71
C HIS A 175 1.09 -23.48 15.17
N LEU A 176 1.84 -22.60 14.49
CA LEU A 176 2.08 -22.66 13.04
C LEU A 176 3.28 -23.56 12.75
N PRO A 177 3.27 -24.31 11.63
CA PRO A 177 4.44 -25.05 11.20
C PRO A 177 5.58 -24.08 10.84
N SER A 178 6.82 -24.49 11.08
CA SER A 178 8.00 -23.66 10.78
C SER A 178 8.15 -23.35 9.29
N ARG A 179 7.52 -24.13 8.40
CA ARG A 179 7.47 -23.88 6.96
C ARG A 179 6.05 -24.12 6.42
N PRO A 180 5.56 -23.25 5.51
CA PRO A 180 4.30 -23.49 4.84
C PRO A 180 4.42 -24.62 3.81
N PHE A 181 3.30 -25.28 3.53
CA PHE A 181 3.24 -26.29 2.46
C PHE A 181 3.31 -25.63 1.07
N ALA A 182 2.59 -24.53 0.89
CA ALA A 182 2.64 -23.70 -0.30
C ALA A 182 2.43 -22.23 0.08
N GLN A 183 3.00 -21.32 -0.72
CA GLN A 183 2.80 -19.88 -0.59
C GLN A 183 2.25 -19.29 -1.87
N ASN A 184 1.24 -18.43 -1.73
CA ASN A 184 0.64 -17.70 -2.84
C ASN A 184 0.61 -16.20 -2.54
N ILE A 185 0.61 -15.40 -3.62
CA ILE A 185 0.46 -13.95 -3.55
C ILE A 185 -0.98 -13.64 -3.15
N GLY A 186 -1.15 -12.79 -2.13
CA GLY A 186 -2.48 -12.36 -1.69
C GLY A 186 -2.98 -11.10 -2.42
N GLY A 187 -4.27 -10.80 -2.24
CA GLY A 187 -4.97 -9.68 -2.88
C GLY A 187 -4.35 -8.30 -2.62
N ALA A 188 -3.76 -8.10 -1.43
CA ALA A 188 -3.19 -6.82 -1.03
C ALA A 188 -1.98 -6.42 -1.89
N VAL A 189 -1.23 -7.40 -2.42
CA VAL A 189 -0.08 -7.13 -3.29
C VAL A 189 -0.52 -6.41 -4.57
N TYR A 190 -1.65 -6.83 -5.16
CA TYR A 190 -2.20 -6.16 -6.33
C TYR A 190 -2.68 -4.75 -6.02
N LEU A 191 -3.36 -4.55 -4.87
CA LEU A 191 -3.76 -3.22 -4.40
C LEU A 191 -2.55 -2.30 -4.20
N GLY A 192 -1.44 -2.83 -3.67
CA GLY A 192 -0.19 -2.12 -3.49
C GLY A 192 0.44 -1.68 -4.81
N TYR A 193 0.48 -2.57 -5.81
CA TYR A 193 0.94 -2.19 -7.15
C TYR A 193 0.06 -1.11 -7.77
N MET A 194 -1.26 -1.24 -7.68
CA MET A 194 -2.19 -0.23 -8.19
C MET A 194 -2.01 1.12 -7.51
N SER A 195 -1.87 1.13 -6.17
CA SER A 195 -1.56 2.34 -5.40
C SER A 195 -0.23 2.97 -5.82
N GLY A 196 0.83 2.18 -5.91
CA GLY A 196 2.16 2.64 -6.33
C GLY A 196 2.16 3.22 -7.75
N ILE A 197 1.46 2.60 -8.70
CA ILE A 197 1.32 3.10 -10.07
C ILE A 197 0.56 4.43 -10.09
N LEU A 198 -0.56 4.52 -9.37
CA LEU A 198 -1.36 5.75 -9.30
C LEU A 198 -0.62 6.92 -8.62
N LEU A 199 0.29 6.63 -7.68
CA LEU A 199 1.17 7.63 -7.07
C LEU A 199 2.33 8.02 -8.00
N PHE A 200 2.66 7.20 -9.00
CA PHE A 200 3.75 7.48 -9.93
C PHE A 200 3.31 8.33 -11.14
N VAL A 201 2.06 8.16 -11.57
CA VAL A 201 1.41 8.90 -12.67
C VAL A 201 1.15 10.35 -12.28
#